data_AF-A0A7J9N640-F1
#
_entry.id   AF-A0A7J9N640-F1
#
_cell.length_a   1.000
_cell.length_b   1.000
_cell.length_c   1.000
_cell.angle_alpha   90.00
_cell.angle_beta   90.00
_cell.angle_gamma   90.00
#
_symmetry.space_group_name_H-M   'P 1'
#
loop_
_entity.id
_entity.type
_entity.pdbx_description
1 polymer ?
#
loop_
_entity_poly.entity_id
_entity_poly.type
_entity_poly.pdbx_seq_one_letter_code
_entity_poly.pdbx_strand_id
1 'polypeptide(L)' 'MGLPGYRVHTVVLNDPSHLLSIHIMHTALVAGWASLMALYELAIFYPSDSVLDPM' A
#
# COMPACT_ATOMS: atom_id res chain seq x y z
N MET A 1 17.67 -10.25 -26.65
CA MET A 1 17.61 -10.69 -25.24
C MET A 1 16.90 -9.60 -24.45
N GLY A 2 15.86 -9.95 -23.69
CA GLY A 2 15.06 -8.97 -22.93
C GLY A 2 15.80 -8.39 -21.72
N LEU A 3 15.18 -7.42 -21.03
CA LEU A 3 15.69 -6.89 -19.76
C LEU A 3 15.74 -8.01 -18.71
N PRO A 4 16.79 -8.06 -17.86
CA PRO A 4 16.79 -8.90 -16.67
C PRO A 4 15.58 -8.58 -15.77
N GLY A 5 15.00 -9.59 -15.12
CA GLY A 5 13.76 -9.43 -14.34
C GLY A 5 13.81 -8.32 -13.28
N TYR A 6 14.95 -8.15 -12.62
CA TYR A 6 15.16 -7.10 -11.62
C TYR A 6 15.28 -5.68 -12.21
N ARG A 7 15.28 -5.52 -13.54
CA ARG A 7 15.35 -4.22 -14.25
C ARG A 7 14.06 -3.83 -14.94
N VAL A 8 12.99 -4.61 -14.86
CA VAL A 8 11.76 -4.33 -15.63
C VAL A 8 11.15 -2.96 -15.34
N HIS A 9 11.34 -2.41 -14.14
CA HIS A 9 10.84 -1.08 -13.79
C HIS A 9 11.66 0.07 -14.40
N THR A 10 12.84 -0.16 -14.99
CA THR A 10 13.63 0.94 -15.57
C THR A 10 12.99 1.52 -16.84
N VAL A 11 12.01 0.84 -17.42
CA VAL A 11 11.35 1.27 -18.67
C VAL A 11 10.61 2.60 -18.53
N VAL A 12 10.17 2.97 -17.32
CA VAL A 12 9.39 4.19 -17.08
C VAL A 12 10.25 5.41 -16.72
N LEU A 13 11.58 5.26 -16.58
CA LEU A 13 12.44 6.32 -16.04
C LEU A 13 12.44 7.61 -16.88
N ASN A 14 12.24 7.49 -18.19
CA ASN A 14 12.16 8.64 -19.11
C ASN A 14 10.74 8.86 -19.65
N ASP A 15 9.74 8.23 -19.04
CA ASP A 15 8.33 8.36 -19.39
C ASP A 15 7.56 8.96 -18.20
N PRO A 16 7.46 10.29 -18.11
CA PRO A 16 6.91 10.97 -16.92
C PRO A 16 5.43 10.65 -16.70
N SER A 17 4.66 10.40 -17.76
CA SER A 17 3.25 10.06 -17.65
C SER A 17 3.05 8.68 -17.04
N HIS A 18 3.80 7.66 -17.50
CA HIS A 18 3.75 6.34 -16.89
C HIS A 18 4.38 6.31 -15.49
N LEU A 19 5.44 7.09 -15.28
CA LEU A 19 6.04 7.23 -13.96
C LEU A 19 5.02 7.80 -12.95
N LEU A 20 4.28 8.84 -13.33
CA LEU A 20 3.20 9.39 -12.49
C LEU A 20 2.09 8.36 -12.24
N SER A 21 1.68 7.63 -13.28
CA SER A 21 0.65 6.59 -13.16
C SER A 21 1.02 5.51 -12.14
N ILE A 22 2.27 5.00 -12.16
CA ILE A 22 2.71 4.00 -11.18
C ILE A 22 2.82 4.57 -9.76
N HIS A 23 3.16 5.85 -9.61
CA HIS A 23 3.16 6.51 -8.29
C HIS A 23 1.74 6.64 -7.74
N ILE A 24 0.77 6.98 -8.59
CA ILE A 24 -0.65 7.00 -8.20
C ILE A 24 -1.12 5.59 -7.84
N MET A 25 -0.81 4.58 -8.66
CA MET A 25 -1.13 3.17 -8.37
C MET A 25 -0.54 2.71 -7.03
N HIS A 26 0.74 2.98 -6.79
CA HIS A 26 1.41 2.64 -5.53
C HIS A 26 0.75 3.35 -4.34
N THR A 27 0.45 4.65 -4.48
CA THR A 27 -0.22 5.44 -3.43
C THR A 27 -1.61 4.87 -3.14
N ALA A 28 -2.38 4.52 -4.17
CA ALA A 28 -3.69 3.91 -4.02
C ALA A 28 -3.62 2.55 -3.33
N LEU A 29 -2.62 1.71 -3.65
CA LEU A 29 -2.41 0.42 -3.01
C LEU A 29 -2.10 0.58 -1.52
N VAL A 30 -1.18 1.50 -1.18
CA VAL A 30 -0.80 1.77 0.21
C VAL A 30 -1.98 2.35 1.00
N ALA A 31 -2.71 3.32 0.43
CA ALA A 31 -3.89 3.90 1.07
C ALA A 31 -5.00 2.87 1.26
N GLY A 32 -5.25 2.01 0.26
CA GLY A 32 -6.21 0.93 0.34
C GLY A 32 -5.84 -0.09 1.42
N TRP A 33 -4.57 -0.50 1.48
CA TRP A 33 -4.08 -1.38 2.54
C TRP A 33 -4.24 -0.75 3.93
N ALA A 34 -3.84 0.51 4.11
CA ALA A 34 -3.95 1.21 5.38
C ALA A 34 -5.41 1.31 5.85
N SER A 35 -6.33 1.63 4.93
CA SER A 35 -7.76 1.66 5.23
C SER A 35 -8.31 0.28 5.58
N LEU A 36 -7.91 -0.77 4.86
CA LEU A 36 -8.38 -2.13 5.14
C LEU A 36 -7.85 -2.64 6.47
N MET A 37 -6.60 -2.34 6.82
CA MET A 37 -6.04 -2.69 8.12
C MET A 37 -6.75 -1.96 9.25
N ALA A 38 -6.99 -0.66 9.11
CA ALA A 38 -7.76 0.10 10.11
C ALA A 38 -9.19 -0.42 10.29
N LEU A 39 -9.87 -0.77 9.18
CA LEU A 39 -11.21 -1.36 9.24
C LEU A 39 -11.21 -2.76 9.85
N TYR A 40 -10.19 -3.57 9.56
CA TYR A 40 -10.02 -4.89 10.15
C TYR A 40 -9.80 -4.80 11.66
N GLU A 41 -8.89 -3.94 12.10
CA GLU A 41 -8.63 -3.69 13.52
C GLU A 41 -9.90 -3.21 14.22
N LEU A 42 -10.61 -2.23 13.65
CA LEU A 42 -11.87 -1.73 14.20
C LEU A 42 -12.95 -2.81 14.29
N ALA A 43 -13.01 -3.74 13.33
CA ALA A 43 -14.01 -4.80 13.31
C ALA A 43 -13.83 -5.85 14.43
N ILE A 44 -12.61 -6.02 14.93
CA ILE A 44 -12.29 -6.99 16.00
C ILE A 44 -11.95 -6.33 17.34
N PHE A 45 -11.75 -5.01 17.35
CA PHE A 45 -11.39 -4.26 18.55
C PHE A 45 -12.53 -4.25 19.58
N TYR A 46 -12.22 -4.63 20.82
CA TYR A 46 -13.14 -4.60 21.95
C TYR A 46 -12.76 -3.50 22.96
N PRO A 47 -13.45 -2.34 22.95
CA PRO A 47 -13.00 -1.18 23.73
C PRO A 47 -13.49 -1.15 25.19
N SER A 48 -14.07 -2.22 25.72
CA SER A 48 -14.85 -2.11 26.97
C SER A 48 -14.01 -2.13 28.25
N ASP A 49 -12.79 -2.66 28.23
CA ASP A 49 -11.90 -2.68 29.40
C ASP A 49 -10.46 -2.31 29.01
N SER A 50 -10.19 -1.02 28.87
CA SER A 50 -8.86 -0.53 28.51
C SER A 50 -7.82 -0.63 29.62
N VAL A 51 -8.21 -1.01 30.85
CA VAL A 51 -7.29 -1.20 31.97
C VAL A 51 -6.73 -2.62 31.96
N LEU A 52 -7.58 -3.62 31.67
CA LEU A 52 -7.19 -5.04 31.66
C LEU A 52 -6.94 -5.60 30.24
N ASP A 53 -7.46 -4.96 29.20
CA ASP A 53 -7.36 -5.37 27.79
C ASP A 53 -7.14 -4.16 26.85
N PRO A 54 -5.93 -3.55 26.86
CA PRO A 54 -5.57 -2.45 25.97
C PRO A 54 -5.32 -2.92 24.52
N MET A 55 -5.19 -1.98 23.57
CA MET A 55 -4.81 -2.27 22.17
C MET A 55 -3.51 -3.06 22.04
#